data_AF-A0A9E3DQH6-F1
#
_entry.id   AF-A0A9E3DQH6-F1
#
_cell.length_a   1.000
_cell.length_b   1.000
_cell.length_c   1.000
_cell.angle_alpha   90.00
_cell.angle_beta   90.00
_cell.angle_gamma   90.00
#
_symmetry.space_group_name_H-M   'P 1'
#
loop_
_entity.id
_entity.type
_entity.pdbx_description
1 polymer ?
#
loop_
_entity_poly.entity_id
_entity_poly.type
_entity_poly.pdbx_seq_one_letter_code
_entity_poly.pdbx_strand_id
1 'polypeptide(L)'
;MIRRSLLAVAVLAALGGIGAEAAPASARADSANVTIGGAVAAPRTYSMSSLAALPQTTFSARRRVRGELRTYTDEGVPLEGLVDNAEPVLPDAKNALLRVTVTVGNKRGRRVTFALGELDPGFGDHPAYLALQQNGRALVAPRLIVPGDASAARTVSRVSRITVGVHNPTPTTPPEAGSLMLQDRGVTQVLSASQLASLPARTLEVTFEAGTSGQQHTEIGPTLDAVLRAARIHVDFNTWVAAVGSDGYVAIVTPAEAWVGERPLLISLNEDGQTLTQPRLVVDGDIKGGRYVSGVDDLVIGSF
;
A
#
# COMPACT_ATOMS: atom_id res chain seq x y z
N MET A 1 77.33 44.59 50.66
CA MET A 1 76.26 44.32 51.64
C MET A 1 75.67 42.96 51.34
N ILE A 2 75.61 42.13 52.38
CA ILE A 2 75.20 40.72 52.40
C ILE A 2 73.67 40.59 52.39
N ARG A 3 73.17 39.43 51.92
CA ARG A 3 71.91 38.71 52.23
C ARG A 3 71.14 38.38 50.93
N ARG A 4 70.55 37.21 50.70
CA ARG A 4 70.35 35.95 51.43
C ARG A 4 69.86 34.93 50.40
N SER A 5 70.31 33.68 50.52
CA SER A 5 69.82 32.52 49.76
C SER A 5 68.35 32.20 50.08
N LEU A 6 67.59 31.73 49.09
CA LEU A 6 66.60 30.68 49.29
C LEU A 6 66.33 29.94 47.98
N LEU A 7 66.48 28.62 48.11
CA LEU A 7 66.32 27.56 47.15
C LEU A 7 64.83 27.37 46.83
N ALA A 8 64.47 27.28 45.55
CA ALA A 8 63.19 26.72 45.12
C ALA A 8 63.46 25.73 43.98
N VAL A 9 63.56 24.47 44.36
CA VAL A 9 63.45 23.33 43.45
C VAL A 9 61.96 23.11 43.21
N ALA A 10 61.51 23.21 41.96
CA ALA A 10 60.19 22.75 41.55
C ALA A 10 60.32 21.90 40.29
N VAL A 11 59.80 20.69 40.42
CA VAL A 11 59.93 19.54 39.55
C VAL A 11 59.25 19.76 38.20
N LEU A 12 59.94 19.36 37.15
CA LEU A 12 59.48 19.28 35.76
C LEU A 12 58.46 18.12 35.63
N ALA A 13 57.19 18.43 35.39
CA ALA A 13 56.18 17.45 35.00
C ALA A 13 55.75 17.74 33.55
N ALA A 14 56.44 17.11 32.59
CA ALA A 14 56.01 17.05 31.21
C ALA A 14 54.92 15.97 31.06
N LEU A 15 53.65 16.36 31.11
CA LEU A 15 52.56 15.53 30.60
C LEU A 15 52.28 15.95 29.15
N GLY A 16 52.67 15.09 28.22
CA GLY A 16 52.33 15.21 26.81
C GLY A 16 50.81 15.21 26.63
N GLY A 17 50.30 16.29 26.05
CA GLY A 17 48.94 16.35 25.54
C GLY A 17 48.82 15.38 24.38
N ILE A 18 48.25 14.20 24.62
CA ILE A 18 47.73 13.34 23.57
C ILE A 18 46.54 14.09 23.00
N GLY A 19 46.73 14.73 21.84
CA GLY A 19 45.64 15.19 21.01
C GLY A 19 44.82 13.96 20.63
N ALA A 20 43.65 13.80 21.24
CA ALA A 20 42.63 12.90 20.75
C ALA A 20 42.08 13.51 19.48
N GLU A 21 42.77 13.29 18.36
CA GLU A 21 42.23 13.50 17.03
C GLU A 21 41.05 12.53 16.90
N ALA A 22 39.84 13.09 17.02
CA ALA A 22 38.62 12.34 16.83
C ALA A 22 38.64 11.79 15.40
N ALA A 23 38.95 10.50 15.26
CA ALA A 23 38.82 9.79 14.01
C ALA A 23 37.40 10.05 13.45
N PRO A 24 37.25 10.41 12.16
CA PRO A 24 35.93 10.53 11.58
C PRO A 24 35.27 9.16 11.71
N ALA A 25 34.14 9.11 12.43
CA ALA A 25 33.29 7.94 12.48
C ALA A 25 32.64 7.77 11.09
N SER A 26 33.39 7.17 10.17
CA SER A 26 32.86 6.76 8.87
C SER A 26 32.61 5.26 8.85
N ALA A 27 31.43 4.93 8.33
CA ALA A 27 31.00 3.63 7.85
C ALA A 27 30.64 2.54 8.88
N ARG A 28 29.41 2.66 9.42
CA ARG A 28 28.43 1.56 9.29
C ARG A 28 26.99 2.08 9.27
N ALA A 29 26.73 3.05 8.40
CA ALA A 29 25.42 3.06 7.76
C ALA A 29 25.43 1.83 6.84
N ASP A 30 24.84 0.72 7.29
CA ASP A 30 24.34 -0.25 6.32
C ASP A 30 23.54 0.58 5.33
N SER A 31 24.01 0.70 4.09
CA SER A 31 23.30 1.40 3.04
C SER A 31 21.99 0.62 2.81
N ALA A 32 20.96 0.99 3.56
CA ALA A 32 19.63 0.42 3.44
C ALA A 32 19.09 0.90 2.11
N ASN A 33 19.45 0.16 1.07
CA ASN A 33 19.00 0.43 -0.28
C ASN A 33 17.60 -0.17 -0.45
N VAL A 34 16.71 0.62 -1.03
CA VAL A 34 15.39 0.20 -1.47
C VAL A 34 15.44 0.03 -2.98
N THR A 35 15.23 -1.19 -3.45
CA THR A 35 15.14 -1.48 -4.89
C THR A 35 13.69 -1.47 -5.34
N ILE A 36 13.39 -0.81 -6.46
CA ILE A 36 12.11 -0.83 -7.15
C ILE A 36 12.28 -1.54 -8.49
N GLY A 37 11.46 -2.55 -8.75
CA GLY A 37 11.50 -3.33 -9.98
C GLY A 37 10.18 -4.04 -10.25
N GLY A 38 10.20 -5.05 -11.11
CA GLY A 38 9.00 -5.75 -11.58
C GLY A 38 8.61 -5.30 -12.98
N ALA A 39 7.32 -5.10 -13.22
CA ALA A 39 6.78 -4.64 -14.50
C ALA A 39 6.96 -3.12 -14.67
N VAL A 40 8.21 -2.67 -14.78
CA VAL A 40 8.62 -1.27 -14.85
C VAL A 40 9.65 -1.06 -15.95
N ALA A 41 9.61 0.10 -16.63
CA ALA A 41 10.56 0.46 -17.68
C ALA A 41 11.86 1.04 -17.10
N ALA A 42 11.79 1.70 -15.93
CA ALA A 42 12.91 2.38 -15.29
C ALA A 42 13.14 1.87 -13.86
N PRO A 43 13.66 0.64 -13.66
CA PRO A 43 13.95 0.13 -12.31
C PRO A 43 14.92 1.06 -11.56
N ARG A 44 14.66 1.28 -10.27
CA ARG A 44 15.41 2.23 -9.42
C ARG A 44 16.01 1.55 -8.21
N THR A 45 17.15 2.07 -7.74
CA THR A 45 17.68 1.75 -6.42
C THR A 45 17.94 3.05 -5.67
N TYR A 46 17.33 3.20 -4.51
CA TYR A 46 17.50 4.38 -3.67
C TYR A 46 18.27 4.03 -2.41
N SER A 47 19.31 4.81 -2.14
CA SER A 47 19.91 4.95 -0.81
C SER A 47 19.04 5.85 0.09
N MET A 48 19.31 5.87 1.40
CA MET A 48 18.65 6.79 2.35
C MET A 48 18.79 8.27 1.94
N SER A 49 19.97 8.69 1.50
CA SER A 49 20.21 10.09 1.10
C SER A 49 19.45 10.44 -0.18
N SER A 50 19.39 9.53 -1.15
CA SER A 50 18.58 9.75 -2.36
C SER A 50 17.08 9.76 -2.06
N LEU A 51 16.59 8.93 -1.12
CA LEU A 51 15.19 9.01 -0.69
C LEU A 51 14.88 10.36 -0.03
N ALA A 52 15.80 10.88 0.80
CA ALA A 52 15.64 12.17 1.46
C ALA A 52 15.69 13.37 0.50
N ALA A 53 16.25 13.19 -0.71
CA ALA A 53 16.29 14.21 -1.75
C ALA A 53 15.03 14.25 -2.63
N LEU A 54 14.15 13.24 -2.53
CA LEU A 54 12.85 13.24 -3.19
C LEU A 54 11.86 14.13 -2.44
N PRO A 55 10.76 14.57 -3.09
CA PRO A 55 9.68 15.28 -2.41
C PRO A 55 9.22 14.54 -1.15
N GLN A 56 9.36 15.19 0.01
CA GLN A 56 8.92 14.65 1.31
C GLN A 56 7.51 15.15 1.64
N THR A 57 6.74 14.30 2.31
CA THR A 57 5.46 14.63 2.92
C THR A 57 5.56 14.42 4.42
N THR A 58 5.18 15.43 5.20
CA THR A 58 4.95 15.30 6.65
C THR A 58 3.51 14.89 6.89
N PHE A 59 3.30 13.82 7.65
CA PHE A 59 1.96 13.28 7.90
C PHE A 59 1.82 12.77 9.34
N SER A 60 0.57 12.70 9.81
CA SER A 60 0.25 12.13 11.11
C SER A 60 -0.23 10.70 10.96
N ALA A 61 0.33 9.78 11.76
CA ALA A 61 -0.08 8.38 11.79
C ALA A 61 -0.44 7.96 13.23
N ARG A 62 -1.64 7.41 13.40
CA ARG A 62 -2.04 6.76 14.66
C ARG A 62 -1.66 5.29 14.61
N ARG A 63 -1.04 4.77 15.66
CA ARG A 63 -0.66 3.35 15.77
C ARG A 63 -0.83 2.85 17.20
N ARG A 64 -1.32 1.62 17.37
CA ARG A 64 -1.39 0.96 18.68
C ARG A 64 -0.02 0.47 19.12
N VAL A 65 0.44 0.92 20.28
CA VAL A 65 1.69 0.50 20.92
C VAL A 65 1.36 0.07 22.35
N ARG A 66 1.61 -1.21 22.67
CA ARG A 66 1.28 -1.80 23.98
C ARG A 66 -0.19 -1.58 24.38
N GLY A 67 -1.11 -1.70 23.42
CA GLY A 67 -2.55 -1.52 23.62
C GLY A 67 -3.04 -0.07 23.54
N GLU A 68 -2.15 0.92 23.61
CA GLU A 68 -2.51 2.34 23.57
C GLU A 68 -2.41 2.90 22.15
N LEU A 69 -3.43 3.63 21.70
CA LEU A 69 -3.37 4.36 20.44
C LEU A 69 -2.52 5.62 20.61
N ARG A 70 -1.43 5.74 19.85
CA ARG A 70 -0.52 6.89 19.89
C ARG A 70 -0.42 7.54 18.53
N THR A 71 -0.36 8.87 18.52
CA THR A 71 -0.12 9.67 17.31
C THR A 71 1.36 9.96 17.17
N TYR A 72 1.85 9.86 15.95
CA TYR A 72 3.21 10.19 15.56
C TYR A 72 3.17 11.14 14.37
N THR A 73 4.14 12.05 14.31
CA THR A 73 4.41 12.85 13.12
C THR A 73 5.56 12.17 12.39
N ASP A 74 5.27 11.61 11.22
CA ASP A 74 6.27 10.95 10.38
C ASP A 74 6.52 11.84 9.14
N GLU A 75 7.70 11.71 8.55
CA GLU A 75 8.07 12.39 7.29
C GLU A 75 8.67 11.37 6.33
N GLY A 76 8.25 11.38 5.08
CA GLY A 76 8.72 10.41 4.09
C GLY A 76 8.25 10.67 2.67
N VAL A 77 8.66 9.78 1.76
CA VAL A 77 8.31 9.85 0.34
C VAL A 77 6.99 9.11 0.08
N PRO A 78 6.04 9.68 -0.68
CA PRO A 78 4.86 8.95 -1.15
C PRO A 78 5.25 7.69 -1.93
N LEU A 79 4.59 6.57 -1.64
CA LEU A 79 4.84 5.30 -2.31
C LEU A 79 4.46 5.36 -3.80
N GLU A 80 3.36 6.04 -4.13
CA GLU A 80 2.91 6.27 -5.50
C GLU A 80 3.98 6.99 -6.33
N GLY A 81 4.50 8.13 -5.86
CA GLY A 81 5.55 8.86 -6.57
C GLY A 81 6.84 8.05 -6.79
N LEU A 82 7.14 7.07 -5.92
CA LEU A 82 8.25 6.14 -6.14
C LEU A 82 7.97 5.13 -7.26
N VAL A 83 6.71 4.71 -7.39
CA VAL A 83 6.24 3.81 -8.46
C VAL A 83 6.20 4.57 -9.79
N ASP A 84 5.71 5.81 -9.81
CA ASP A 84 5.69 6.66 -11.01
C ASP A 84 7.10 6.89 -11.56
N ASN A 85 8.06 7.20 -10.68
CA ASN A 85 9.48 7.35 -11.06
C ASN A 85 10.13 6.07 -11.62
N ALA A 86 9.50 4.91 -11.39
CA ALA A 86 9.91 3.65 -11.97
C ALA A 86 9.25 3.36 -13.32
N GLU A 87 8.22 4.11 -13.71
CA GLU A 87 7.50 4.00 -14.99
C GLU A 87 6.89 2.60 -15.20
N PRO A 88 5.73 2.29 -14.56
CA PRO A 88 5.04 1.02 -14.76
C PRO A 88 4.74 0.75 -16.24
N VAL A 89 4.99 -0.48 -16.70
CA VAL A 89 4.71 -0.87 -18.09
C VAL A 89 3.24 -1.23 -18.22
N LEU A 90 2.42 -0.26 -18.62
CA LEU A 90 0.97 -0.39 -18.68
C LEU A 90 0.48 -1.00 -20.01
N PRO A 91 -0.60 -1.80 -19.99
CA PRO A 91 -1.27 -2.20 -21.23
C PRO A 91 -1.98 -1.01 -21.88
N ASP A 92 -2.25 -1.12 -23.17
CA ASP A 92 -3.14 -0.20 -23.89
C ASP A 92 -4.60 -0.48 -23.49
N ALA A 93 -5.04 0.14 -22.40
CA ALA A 93 -6.37 -0.01 -21.85
C ALA A 93 -6.83 1.26 -21.14
N LYS A 94 -8.14 1.49 -21.11
CA LYS A 94 -8.74 2.56 -20.29
C LYS A 94 -8.35 2.36 -18.82
N ASN A 95 -7.93 3.44 -18.17
CA ASN A 95 -7.52 3.45 -16.75
C ASN A 95 -6.50 2.35 -16.41
N ALA A 96 -5.52 2.11 -17.29
CA ALA A 96 -4.56 1.02 -17.16
C ALA A 96 -3.80 1.00 -15.82
N LEU A 97 -3.65 2.14 -15.12
CA LEU A 97 -3.06 2.19 -13.77
C LEU A 97 -3.83 1.35 -12.74
N LEU A 98 -5.14 1.16 -12.91
CA LEU A 98 -5.96 0.35 -12.01
C LEU A 98 -5.65 -1.15 -12.09
N ARG A 99 -4.78 -1.55 -13.03
CA ARG A 99 -4.24 -2.90 -13.20
C ARG A 99 -2.91 -3.10 -12.48
N VAL A 100 -2.44 -2.11 -11.75
CA VAL A 100 -1.12 -2.12 -11.11
C VAL A 100 -1.23 -2.52 -9.64
N THR A 101 -0.35 -3.41 -9.21
CA THR A 101 -0.13 -3.75 -7.79
C THR A 101 1.25 -3.29 -7.35
N VAL A 102 1.37 -2.87 -6.09
CA VAL A 102 2.63 -2.46 -5.48
C VAL A 102 2.88 -3.31 -4.24
N THR A 103 3.87 -4.21 -4.29
CA THR A 103 4.26 -5.03 -3.13
C THR A 103 5.51 -4.48 -2.48
N VAL A 104 5.39 -4.05 -1.23
CA VAL A 104 6.49 -3.53 -0.41
C VAL A 104 6.96 -4.60 0.56
N GLY A 105 8.27 -4.84 0.65
CA GLY A 105 8.82 -5.88 1.49
C GLY A 105 10.19 -5.57 2.10
N ASN A 106 10.56 -6.37 3.09
CA ASN A 106 11.85 -6.32 3.75
C ASN A 106 12.63 -7.65 3.64
N LYS A 107 13.90 -7.63 4.02
CA LYS A 107 14.77 -8.81 4.05
C LYS A 107 14.36 -9.87 5.09
N ARG A 108 13.41 -9.57 5.99
CA ARG A 108 12.89 -10.50 7.00
C ARG A 108 11.63 -11.25 6.52
N GLY A 109 11.25 -11.09 5.26
CA GLY A 109 10.10 -11.78 4.67
C GLY A 109 8.74 -11.11 4.90
N ARG A 110 8.68 -9.97 5.61
CA ARG A 110 7.41 -9.22 5.71
C ARG A 110 7.15 -8.53 4.37
N ARG A 111 5.93 -8.69 3.86
CA ARG A 111 5.44 -8.07 2.64
C ARG A 111 4.01 -7.57 2.86
N VAL A 112 3.64 -6.53 2.10
CA VAL A 112 2.28 -5.99 1.99
C VAL A 112 2.07 -5.55 0.55
N THR A 113 0.91 -5.83 -0.02
CA THR A 113 0.50 -5.42 -1.37
C THR A 113 -0.56 -4.32 -1.29
N PHE A 114 -0.53 -3.41 -2.27
CA PHE A 114 -1.50 -2.35 -2.51
C PHE A 114 -1.95 -2.45 -3.97
N ALA A 115 -3.19 -2.07 -4.26
CA ALA A 115 -3.54 -1.67 -5.61
C ALA A 115 -3.01 -0.25 -5.83
N LEU A 116 -2.49 0.09 -7.01
CA LEU A 116 -2.07 1.48 -7.25
C LEU A 116 -3.27 2.43 -7.19
N GLY A 117 -4.43 2.01 -7.70
CA GLY A 117 -5.68 2.76 -7.59
C GLY A 117 -6.19 2.95 -6.16
N GLU A 118 -5.72 2.18 -5.18
CA GLU A 118 -5.99 2.43 -3.75
C GLU A 118 -5.20 3.66 -3.26
N LEU A 119 -3.96 3.80 -3.73
CA LEU A 119 -3.07 4.88 -3.32
C LEU A 119 -3.35 6.19 -4.06
N ASP A 120 -3.85 6.09 -5.29
CA ASP A 120 -4.03 7.20 -6.22
C ASP A 120 -5.03 8.25 -5.70
N PRO A 121 -4.65 9.54 -5.68
CA PRO A 121 -5.48 10.62 -5.13
C PRO A 121 -6.71 10.98 -5.97
N GLY A 122 -6.83 10.43 -7.19
CA GLY A 122 -8.03 10.51 -8.01
C GLY A 122 -9.00 9.35 -7.79
N PHE A 123 -8.58 8.29 -7.09
CA PHE A 123 -9.39 7.11 -6.81
C PHE A 123 -9.47 6.88 -5.30
N GLY A 124 -8.70 5.93 -4.77
CA GLY A 124 -8.78 5.52 -3.38
C GLY A 124 -8.27 6.56 -2.41
N ASP A 125 -7.44 7.53 -2.80
CA ASP A 125 -6.85 8.55 -1.90
C ASP A 125 -6.48 7.97 -0.53
N HIS A 126 -5.84 6.80 -0.56
CA HIS A 126 -5.39 6.10 0.63
C HIS A 126 -3.87 5.98 0.59
N PRO A 127 -3.15 7.08 0.82
CA PRO A 127 -1.73 7.14 0.55
C PRO A 127 -0.94 6.22 1.50
N ALA A 128 0.19 5.73 1.00
CA ALA A 128 1.20 5.05 1.79
C ALA A 128 2.55 5.74 1.59
N TYR A 129 3.41 5.71 2.60
CA TYR A 129 4.67 6.46 2.61
C TYR A 129 5.84 5.59 3.04
N LEU A 130 6.99 5.77 2.39
CA LEU A 130 8.28 5.36 2.97
C LEU A 130 8.78 6.46 3.90
N ALA A 131 8.44 6.33 5.18
CA ALA A 131 8.90 7.20 6.24
C ALA A 131 10.40 7.07 6.46
N LEU A 132 11.06 8.22 6.55
CA LEU A 132 12.48 8.39 6.83
C LEU A 132 12.70 9.03 8.21
N GLN A 133 11.73 9.77 8.72
CA GLN A 133 11.77 10.37 10.06
C GLN A 133 10.50 10.09 10.85
N GLN A 134 10.63 10.12 12.18
CA GLN A 134 9.54 10.03 13.13
C GLN A 134 9.79 10.99 14.28
N ASN A 135 8.83 11.86 14.56
CA ASN A 135 8.89 12.89 15.59
C ASN A 135 10.20 13.71 15.51
N GLY A 136 10.57 14.11 14.29
CA GLY A 136 11.80 14.86 14.00
C GLY A 136 13.10 14.06 14.16
N ARG A 137 13.04 12.73 14.35
CA ARG A 137 14.20 11.86 14.46
C ARG A 137 14.33 10.98 13.23
N ALA A 138 15.52 10.97 12.63
CA ALA A 138 15.83 10.09 11.51
C ALA A 138 15.73 8.61 11.89
N LEU A 139 15.12 7.82 11.01
CA LEU A 139 15.08 6.37 11.10
C LEU A 139 16.37 5.78 10.52
N VAL A 140 16.82 4.66 11.09
CA VAL A 140 18.00 3.93 10.61
C VAL A 140 17.79 3.22 9.26
N ALA A 141 16.53 3.09 8.82
CA ALA A 141 16.13 2.56 7.53
C ALA A 141 14.67 2.98 7.25
N PRO A 142 14.23 3.00 5.99
CA PRO A 142 12.88 3.40 5.65
C PRO A 142 11.85 2.46 6.27
N ARG A 143 10.69 3.01 6.64
CA ARG A 143 9.55 2.24 7.15
C ARG A 143 8.33 2.57 6.29
N LEU A 144 7.66 1.55 5.77
CA LEU A 144 6.35 1.75 5.17
C LEU A 144 5.33 2.08 6.26
N ILE A 145 4.64 3.20 6.11
CA ILE A 145 3.53 3.61 6.98
C ILE A 145 2.32 3.95 6.11
N VAL A 146 1.15 3.48 6.54
CA VAL A 146 -0.14 3.77 5.93
C VAL A 146 -0.95 4.59 6.95
N PRO A 147 -1.18 5.89 6.75
CA PRO A 147 -2.11 6.65 7.56
C PRO A 147 -3.50 5.98 7.60
N GLY A 148 -4.16 6.05 8.75
CA GLY A 148 -5.42 5.34 8.98
C GLY A 148 -5.25 3.91 9.52
N ASP A 149 -4.14 3.21 9.23
CA ASP A 149 -3.87 1.87 9.77
C ASP A 149 -3.43 1.91 11.24
N ALA A 150 -4.41 2.08 12.13
CA ALA A 150 -4.22 2.13 13.58
C ALA A 150 -3.61 0.85 14.16
N SER A 151 -3.78 -0.29 13.48
CA SER A 151 -3.25 -1.59 13.89
C SER A 151 -1.78 -1.78 13.50
N ALA A 152 -1.27 -0.95 12.58
CA ALA A 152 0.02 -1.11 11.91
C ALA A 152 0.15 -2.46 11.18
N ALA A 153 -0.96 -3.10 10.78
CA ALA A 153 -0.95 -4.37 10.08
C ALA A 153 -0.34 -4.27 8.67
N ARG A 154 -0.38 -3.10 8.03
CA ARG A 154 0.26 -2.82 6.74
C ARG A 154 1.62 -2.14 6.87
N THR A 155 2.15 -2.01 8.08
CA THR A 155 3.49 -1.45 8.32
C THR A 155 4.58 -2.46 7.97
N VAL A 156 5.59 -2.02 7.22
CA VAL A 156 6.81 -2.81 6.92
C VAL A 156 8.03 -2.05 7.44
N SER A 157 8.74 -2.65 8.40
CA SER A 157 9.98 -2.08 8.94
C SER A 157 11.19 -2.41 8.06
N ARG A 158 12.15 -1.49 7.99
CA ARG A 158 13.41 -1.65 7.24
C ARG A 158 13.14 -2.13 5.81
N VAL A 159 12.31 -1.38 5.09
CA VAL A 159 11.95 -1.67 3.70
C VAL A 159 13.22 -1.83 2.87
N SER A 160 13.25 -2.82 1.99
CA SER A 160 14.39 -3.08 1.10
C SER A 160 13.98 -3.31 -0.34
N ARG A 161 12.69 -3.61 -0.60
CA ARG A 161 12.20 -3.93 -1.94
C ARG A 161 10.78 -3.41 -2.12
N ILE A 162 10.53 -2.84 -3.30
CA ILE A 162 9.22 -2.54 -3.84
C ILE A 162 9.14 -3.27 -5.17
N THR A 163 8.06 -4.02 -5.41
CA THR A 163 7.84 -4.73 -6.67
C THR A 163 6.52 -4.29 -7.27
N VAL A 164 6.56 -3.81 -8.50
CA VAL A 164 5.40 -3.42 -9.27
C VAL A 164 4.96 -4.62 -10.11
N GLY A 165 3.68 -4.96 -10.01
CA GLY A 165 3.02 -5.93 -10.88
C GLY A 165 1.98 -5.23 -11.75
N VAL A 166 1.79 -5.72 -12.97
CA VAL A 166 0.75 -5.24 -13.90
C VAL A 166 -0.03 -6.45 -14.36
N HIS A 167 -1.35 -6.45 -14.15
CA HIS A 167 -2.20 -7.62 -14.37
C HIS A 167 -3.29 -7.30 -15.37
N ASN A 168 -3.28 -8.02 -16.50
CA ASN A 168 -4.23 -7.82 -17.58
C ASN A 168 -5.01 -9.11 -17.86
N PRO A 169 -5.80 -9.61 -16.90
CA PRO A 169 -6.58 -10.82 -17.12
C PRO A 169 -7.60 -10.59 -18.23
N THR A 170 -7.84 -11.63 -19.02
CA THR A 170 -8.90 -11.64 -20.02
C THR A 170 -10.23 -11.97 -19.34
N PRO A 171 -11.34 -11.33 -19.72
CA PRO A 171 -12.66 -11.72 -19.24
C PRO A 171 -12.94 -13.18 -19.53
N THR A 172 -13.48 -13.87 -18.53
CA THR A 172 -14.00 -15.23 -18.68
C THR A 172 -15.49 -15.17 -18.44
N THR A 173 -16.28 -15.56 -19.44
CA THR A 173 -17.73 -15.53 -19.31
C THR A 173 -18.21 -16.62 -18.34
N PRO A 174 -18.98 -16.26 -17.30
CA PRO A 174 -19.53 -17.23 -16.37
C PRO A 174 -20.54 -18.17 -17.06
N PRO A 175 -20.77 -19.37 -16.50
CA PRO A 175 -21.67 -20.35 -17.11
C PRO A 175 -23.15 -19.91 -17.08
N GLU A 176 -23.54 -19.02 -16.17
CA GLU A 176 -24.89 -18.48 -16.07
C GLU A 176 -24.87 -16.98 -15.72
N ALA A 177 -25.87 -16.24 -16.18
CA ALA A 177 -26.02 -14.81 -15.85
C ALA A 177 -26.20 -14.62 -14.34
N GLY A 178 -25.55 -13.59 -13.78
CA GLY A 178 -25.54 -13.30 -12.35
C GLY A 178 -24.60 -14.17 -11.53
N SER A 179 -23.96 -15.19 -12.12
CA SER A 179 -22.90 -15.95 -11.43
C SER A 179 -21.55 -15.29 -11.60
N LEU A 180 -20.64 -15.61 -10.67
CA LEU A 180 -19.32 -15.02 -10.59
C LEU A 180 -18.26 -16.12 -10.65
N MET A 181 -17.32 -15.99 -11.59
CA MET A 181 -16.11 -16.81 -11.61
C MET A 181 -15.08 -16.27 -10.61
N LEU A 182 -14.37 -17.19 -9.95
CA LEU A 182 -13.24 -16.85 -9.09
C LEU A 182 -12.05 -17.73 -9.47
N GLN A 183 -10.97 -17.10 -9.92
CA GLN A 183 -9.73 -17.76 -10.30
C GLN A 183 -8.65 -17.53 -9.24
N ASP A 184 -8.22 -18.59 -8.55
CA ASP A 184 -7.13 -18.55 -7.59
C ASP A 184 -6.11 -19.64 -7.93
N ARG A 185 -4.87 -19.24 -8.27
CA ARG A 185 -3.74 -20.15 -8.53
C ARG A 185 -4.06 -21.30 -9.51
N GLY A 186 -4.79 -21.00 -10.58
CA GLY A 186 -5.18 -21.96 -11.61
C GLY A 186 -6.37 -22.86 -11.23
N VAL A 187 -6.97 -22.63 -10.06
CA VAL A 187 -8.25 -23.24 -9.67
C VAL A 187 -9.37 -22.26 -9.93
N THR A 188 -10.38 -22.72 -10.65
CA THR A 188 -11.60 -21.95 -10.91
C THR A 188 -12.72 -22.44 -10.01
N GLN A 189 -13.38 -21.50 -9.35
CA GLN A 189 -14.67 -21.73 -8.70
C GLN A 189 -15.73 -20.84 -9.34
N VAL A 190 -16.98 -21.27 -9.22
CA VAL A 190 -18.14 -20.50 -9.66
C VAL A 190 -19.08 -20.40 -8.49
N LEU A 191 -19.48 -19.18 -8.15
CA LEU A 191 -20.60 -18.93 -7.25
C LEU A 191 -21.83 -18.58 -8.09
N SER A 192 -22.90 -19.36 -7.95
CA SER A 192 -24.17 -19.09 -8.63
C SER A 192 -24.78 -17.78 -8.14
N ALA A 193 -25.69 -17.21 -8.93
CA ALA A 193 -26.46 -16.04 -8.51
C ALA A 193 -27.20 -16.28 -7.18
N SER A 194 -27.76 -17.48 -6.99
CA SER A 194 -28.44 -17.87 -5.75
C SER A 194 -27.50 -18.02 -4.56
N GLN A 195 -26.27 -18.51 -4.77
CA GLN A 195 -25.25 -18.58 -3.72
C GLN A 195 -24.83 -17.17 -3.30
N LEU A 196 -24.56 -16.27 -4.26
CA LEU A 196 -24.21 -14.88 -3.98
C LEU A 196 -25.34 -14.17 -3.21
N ALA A 197 -26.59 -14.33 -3.63
CA ALA A 197 -27.76 -13.74 -2.96
C ALA A 197 -28.02 -14.30 -1.55
N SER A 198 -27.52 -15.51 -1.24
CA SER A 198 -27.65 -16.12 0.09
C SER A 198 -26.60 -15.62 1.10
N LEU A 199 -25.54 -14.94 0.63
CA LEU A 199 -24.52 -14.38 1.50
C LEU A 199 -25.05 -13.17 2.27
N PRO A 200 -24.55 -12.88 3.49
CA PRO A 200 -24.95 -11.70 4.24
C PRO A 200 -24.68 -10.42 3.44
N ALA A 201 -25.75 -9.71 3.09
CA ALA A 201 -25.67 -8.46 2.35
C ALA A 201 -25.40 -7.26 3.27
N ARG A 202 -24.76 -6.24 2.72
CA ARG A 202 -24.68 -4.88 3.27
C ARG A 202 -25.28 -3.91 2.27
N THR A 203 -25.81 -2.82 2.81
CA THR A 203 -26.24 -1.65 2.04
C THR A 203 -25.19 -0.56 2.21
N LEU A 204 -24.73 0.02 1.10
CA LEU A 204 -23.81 1.15 1.08
C LEU A 204 -24.43 2.29 0.28
N GLU A 205 -24.36 3.49 0.83
CA GLU A 205 -24.63 4.73 0.10
C GLU A 205 -23.29 5.24 -0.42
N VAL A 206 -23.10 5.21 -1.74
CA VAL A 206 -21.82 5.57 -2.36
C VAL A 206 -21.94 6.87 -3.13
N THR A 207 -20.86 7.66 -3.15
CA THR A 207 -20.76 8.89 -3.93
C THR A 207 -19.40 8.96 -4.58
N PHE A 208 -19.35 9.26 -5.87
CA PHE A 208 -18.11 9.37 -6.64
C PHE A 208 -18.30 10.28 -7.86
N GLU A 209 -17.20 10.69 -8.50
CA GLU A 209 -17.21 11.44 -9.74
C GLU A 209 -17.13 10.52 -10.96
N ALA A 210 -18.06 10.69 -11.91
CA ALA A 210 -17.99 10.15 -13.26
C ALA A 210 -17.69 11.29 -14.24
N GLY A 211 -16.40 11.50 -14.53
CA GLY A 211 -15.96 12.70 -15.24
C GLY A 211 -16.03 13.91 -14.31
N THR A 212 -16.86 14.91 -14.65
CA THR A 212 -17.12 16.10 -13.80
C THR A 212 -18.46 16.03 -13.07
N SER A 213 -19.21 14.93 -13.25
CA SER A 213 -20.54 14.76 -12.67
C SER A 213 -20.45 13.90 -11.42
N GLY A 214 -20.96 14.41 -10.29
CA GLY A 214 -21.17 13.59 -9.09
C GLY A 214 -22.24 12.53 -9.36
N GLN A 215 -22.00 11.32 -8.87
CA GLN A 215 -22.93 10.19 -8.87
C GLN A 215 -23.22 9.80 -7.43
N GLN A 216 -24.44 9.36 -7.17
CA GLN A 216 -24.85 8.82 -5.88
C GLN A 216 -25.74 7.61 -6.12
N HIS A 217 -25.43 6.51 -5.43
CA HIS A 217 -26.17 5.26 -5.56
C HIS A 217 -26.31 4.53 -4.22
N THR A 218 -27.39 3.78 -4.07
CA THR A 218 -27.58 2.80 -3.01
C THR A 218 -27.21 1.42 -3.55
N GLU A 219 -26.14 0.82 -3.03
CA GLU A 219 -25.61 -0.47 -3.48
C GLU A 219 -25.88 -1.55 -2.43
N ILE A 220 -26.36 -2.73 -2.84
CA ILE A 220 -26.69 -3.84 -1.94
C ILE A 220 -26.07 -5.16 -2.43
N GLY A 221 -25.29 -5.81 -1.57
CA GLY A 221 -24.69 -7.11 -1.88
C GLY A 221 -23.75 -7.62 -0.78
N PRO A 222 -23.17 -8.81 -0.94
CA PRO A 222 -22.15 -9.31 -0.02
C PRO A 222 -20.85 -8.51 -0.10
N THR A 223 -20.07 -8.51 0.98
CA THR A 223 -18.69 -7.98 0.92
C THR A 223 -17.81 -8.87 0.05
N LEU A 224 -16.81 -8.29 -0.60
CA LEU A 224 -15.81 -9.05 -1.37
C LEU A 224 -15.20 -10.19 -0.52
N ASP A 225 -14.89 -9.90 0.73
CA ASP A 225 -14.34 -10.85 1.70
C ASP A 225 -15.33 -12.01 2.04
N ALA A 226 -16.64 -11.77 2.05
CA ALA A 226 -17.64 -12.83 2.19
C ALA A 226 -17.72 -13.71 0.94
N VAL A 227 -17.64 -13.12 -0.26
CA VAL A 227 -17.60 -13.85 -1.55
C VAL A 227 -16.35 -14.75 -1.61
N LEU A 228 -15.17 -14.20 -1.30
CA LEU A 228 -13.91 -14.97 -1.30
C LEU A 228 -13.96 -16.13 -0.31
N ARG A 229 -14.51 -15.93 0.89
CA ARG A 229 -14.71 -17.01 1.87
C ARG A 229 -15.71 -18.07 1.40
N ALA A 230 -16.80 -17.68 0.75
CA ALA A 230 -17.77 -18.63 0.19
C ALA A 230 -17.12 -19.55 -0.85
N ALA A 231 -16.18 -19.00 -1.62
CA ALA A 231 -15.31 -19.74 -2.54
C ALA A 231 -14.09 -20.41 -1.86
N ARG A 232 -14.02 -20.42 -0.53
CA ARG A 232 -12.92 -21.03 0.25
C ARG A 232 -11.52 -20.47 -0.10
N ILE A 233 -11.45 -19.24 -0.60
CA ILE A 233 -10.20 -18.55 -0.92
C ILE A 233 -9.68 -17.88 0.35
N HIS A 234 -8.44 -18.21 0.70
CA HIS A 234 -7.76 -17.59 1.84
C HIS A 234 -7.00 -16.35 1.38
N VAL A 235 -7.18 -15.26 2.10
CA VAL A 235 -6.63 -13.94 1.78
C VAL A 235 -5.73 -13.44 2.90
N ASP A 236 -4.68 -12.71 2.52
CA ASP A 236 -3.76 -12.05 3.44
C ASP A 236 -3.40 -10.64 2.93
N PHE A 237 -2.47 -9.97 3.61
CA PHE A 237 -2.02 -8.61 3.25
C PHE A 237 -1.23 -8.52 1.94
N ASN A 238 -0.93 -9.63 1.29
CA ASN A 238 -0.29 -9.69 -0.03
C ASN A 238 -1.28 -10.04 -1.14
N THR A 239 -2.51 -10.41 -0.78
CA THR A 239 -3.56 -10.75 -1.75
C THR A 239 -4.06 -9.50 -2.46
N TRP A 240 -4.18 -9.61 -3.78
CA TRP A 240 -4.87 -8.66 -4.63
C TRP A 240 -5.98 -9.39 -5.39
N VAL A 241 -7.01 -8.65 -5.78
CA VAL A 241 -8.15 -9.17 -6.55
C VAL A 241 -8.39 -8.23 -7.72
N ALA A 242 -8.32 -8.75 -8.94
CA ALA A 242 -8.75 -8.06 -10.14
C ALA A 242 -10.22 -8.38 -10.40
N ALA A 243 -11.09 -7.37 -10.34
CA ALA A 243 -12.46 -7.51 -10.85
C ALA A 243 -12.44 -7.28 -12.35
N VAL A 244 -12.99 -8.24 -13.10
CA VAL A 244 -12.98 -8.25 -14.56
C VAL A 244 -14.42 -8.14 -15.06
N GLY A 245 -14.71 -7.02 -15.71
CA GLY A 245 -15.98 -6.78 -16.37
C GLY A 245 -16.09 -7.59 -17.65
N SER A 246 -17.33 -7.94 -18.01
CA SER A 246 -17.68 -8.58 -19.30
C SER A 246 -17.21 -7.79 -20.53
N ASP A 247 -16.94 -6.49 -20.39
CA ASP A 247 -16.43 -5.59 -21.43
C ASP A 247 -14.89 -5.54 -21.52
N GLY A 248 -14.16 -6.29 -20.70
CA GLY A 248 -12.70 -6.22 -20.64
C GLY A 248 -12.13 -5.19 -19.66
N TYR A 249 -12.99 -4.41 -19.00
CA TYR A 249 -12.55 -3.46 -17.99
C TYR A 249 -12.04 -4.19 -16.74
N VAL A 250 -10.95 -3.71 -16.16
CA VAL A 250 -10.37 -4.29 -14.95
C VAL A 250 -9.96 -3.20 -13.99
N ALA A 251 -10.30 -3.40 -12.73
CA ALA A 251 -9.73 -2.69 -11.61
C ALA A 251 -9.27 -3.69 -10.54
N ILE A 252 -8.11 -3.41 -9.95
CA ILE A 252 -7.55 -4.19 -8.86
C ILE A 252 -7.88 -3.49 -7.53
N VAL A 253 -8.25 -4.31 -6.56
CA VAL A 253 -8.41 -3.96 -5.15
C VAL A 253 -7.58 -4.89 -4.28
N THR A 254 -7.35 -4.50 -3.03
CA THR A 254 -6.77 -5.41 -2.03
C THR A 254 -7.77 -5.61 -0.89
N PRO A 255 -8.06 -6.86 -0.46
CA PRO A 255 -8.90 -7.08 0.71
C PRO A 255 -8.41 -6.32 1.95
N ALA A 256 -7.09 -6.09 2.03
CA ALA A 256 -6.45 -5.31 3.08
C ALA A 256 -6.96 -3.86 3.17
N GLU A 257 -7.32 -3.20 2.07
CA GLU A 257 -7.85 -1.82 2.10
C GLU A 257 -9.18 -1.74 2.87
N ALA A 258 -10.02 -2.78 2.78
CA ALA A 258 -11.26 -2.87 3.56
C ALA A 258 -11.03 -3.16 5.04
N TRP A 259 -9.97 -3.91 5.39
CA TRP A 259 -9.73 -4.32 6.78
C TRP A 259 -9.17 -3.21 7.66
N VAL A 260 -8.33 -2.34 7.10
CA VAL A 260 -7.63 -1.29 7.86
C VAL A 260 -7.96 0.13 7.43
N GLY A 261 -8.53 0.31 6.23
CA GLY A 261 -8.82 1.63 5.67
C GLY A 261 -10.24 2.14 5.94
N GLU A 262 -11.11 1.31 6.52
CA GLU A 262 -12.56 1.61 6.58
C GLU A 262 -13.12 1.90 5.17
N ARG A 263 -12.60 1.20 4.15
CA ARG A 263 -13.03 1.29 2.75
C ARG A 263 -13.74 0.00 2.32
N PRO A 264 -15.04 -0.15 2.64
CA PRO A 264 -15.79 -1.34 2.27
C PRO A 264 -15.65 -1.70 0.79
N LEU A 265 -15.36 -2.97 0.53
CA LEU A 265 -15.43 -3.58 -0.79
C LEU A 265 -16.68 -4.44 -0.87
N LEU A 266 -17.59 -4.12 -1.80
CA LEU A 266 -18.84 -4.84 -2.03
C LEU A 266 -18.82 -5.50 -3.40
N ILE A 267 -19.45 -6.67 -3.49
CA ILE A 267 -19.92 -7.22 -4.75
C ILE A 267 -21.43 -6.94 -4.77
N SER A 268 -21.82 -5.82 -5.35
CA SER A 268 -23.21 -5.38 -5.42
C SER A 268 -24.00 -6.27 -6.37
N LEU A 269 -25.21 -6.62 -5.96
CA LEU A 269 -26.20 -7.38 -6.72
C LEU A 269 -27.44 -6.52 -7.04
N ASN A 270 -27.52 -5.31 -6.48
CA ASN A 270 -28.64 -4.39 -6.62
C ASN A 270 -28.15 -2.96 -6.46
N GLU A 271 -28.54 -2.11 -7.41
CA GLU A 271 -28.27 -0.67 -7.41
C GLU A 271 -29.62 0.07 -7.44
N ASP A 272 -29.82 1.00 -6.51
CA ASP A 272 -31.01 1.86 -6.44
C ASP A 272 -32.34 1.09 -6.44
N GLY A 273 -32.34 -0.08 -5.79
CA GLY A 273 -33.49 -0.97 -5.71
C GLY A 273 -33.68 -1.88 -6.93
N GLN A 274 -32.85 -1.76 -7.97
CA GLN A 274 -32.88 -2.60 -9.17
C GLN A 274 -31.86 -3.73 -9.09
N THR A 275 -32.32 -4.97 -9.27
CA THR A 275 -31.41 -6.14 -9.34
C THR A 275 -30.54 -6.05 -10.60
N LEU A 276 -29.23 -6.20 -10.42
CA LEU A 276 -28.27 -6.18 -11.51
C LEU A 276 -28.26 -7.52 -12.25
N THR A 277 -28.12 -7.49 -13.58
CA THR A 277 -27.97 -8.71 -14.40
C THR A 277 -26.66 -9.44 -14.13
N GLN A 278 -25.61 -8.68 -13.81
CA GLN A 278 -24.33 -9.18 -13.37
C GLN A 278 -23.85 -8.38 -12.16
N PRO A 279 -23.08 -8.98 -11.25
CA PRO A 279 -22.56 -8.26 -10.10
C PRO A 279 -21.72 -7.04 -10.47
N ARG A 280 -21.57 -6.10 -9.54
CA ARG A 280 -20.68 -4.94 -9.66
C ARG A 280 -19.68 -4.92 -8.51
N LEU A 281 -18.40 -4.65 -8.79
CA LEU A 281 -17.46 -4.28 -7.74
C LEU A 281 -17.76 -2.84 -7.32
N VAL A 282 -17.94 -2.62 -6.03
CA VAL A 282 -18.12 -1.29 -5.43
C VAL A 282 -16.99 -1.05 -4.43
N VAL A 283 -16.35 0.10 -4.54
CA VAL A 283 -15.21 0.49 -3.72
C VAL A 283 -15.56 1.78 -2.99
N ASP A 284 -16.06 1.66 -1.77
CA ASP A 284 -16.56 2.81 -1.04
C ASP A 284 -15.44 3.79 -0.64
N GLY A 285 -15.77 5.08 -0.69
CA GLY A 285 -14.84 6.19 -0.43
C GLY A 285 -13.92 6.56 -1.60
N ASP A 286 -14.10 5.99 -2.79
CA ASP A 286 -13.39 6.39 -4.00
C ASP A 286 -13.85 7.75 -4.51
N ILE A 287 -12.91 8.59 -4.90
CA ILE A 287 -13.21 9.92 -5.45
C ILE A 287 -13.80 9.79 -6.85
N LYS A 288 -13.26 8.91 -7.70
CA LYS A 288 -13.77 8.62 -9.05
C LYS A 288 -14.24 7.19 -9.17
N GLY A 289 -15.29 6.98 -9.98
CA GLY A 289 -15.90 5.67 -10.19
C GLY A 289 -15.05 4.66 -10.97
N GLY A 290 -13.76 4.90 -11.20
CA GLY A 290 -12.92 4.03 -12.04
C GLY A 290 -12.72 2.63 -11.46
N ARG A 291 -12.81 2.45 -10.14
CA ARG A 291 -12.73 1.12 -9.51
C ARG A 291 -14.09 0.42 -9.36
N TYR A 292 -15.17 1.07 -9.79
CA TYR A 292 -16.51 0.49 -9.81
C TYR A 292 -16.68 -0.30 -11.10
N VAL A 293 -16.29 -1.58 -11.07
CA VAL A 293 -16.34 -2.44 -12.26
C VAL A 293 -17.77 -2.95 -12.42
N SER A 294 -18.45 -2.52 -13.48
CA SER A 294 -19.79 -3.01 -13.82
C SER A 294 -19.73 -4.34 -14.56
N GLY A 295 -20.76 -5.17 -14.38
CA GLY A 295 -20.88 -6.42 -15.10
C GLY A 295 -19.71 -7.37 -14.85
N VAL A 296 -19.33 -7.52 -13.59
CA VAL A 296 -18.22 -8.39 -13.15
C VAL A 296 -18.59 -9.84 -13.42
N ASP A 297 -17.86 -10.42 -14.35
CA ASP A 297 -17.98 -11.82 -14.76
C ASP A 297 -16.96 -12.69 -13.98
N ASP A 298 -15.83 -12.11 -13.62
CA ASP A 298 -14.70 -12.85 -13.05
C ASP A 298 -13.93 -12.03 -12.00
N LEU A 299 -13.48 -12.72 -10.95
CA LEU A 299 -12.49 -12.24 -10.01
C LEU A 299 -11.23 -13.07 -10.19
N VAL A 300 -10.12 -12.42 -10.54
CA VAL A 300 -8.81 -13.06 -10.59
C VAL A 300 -8.03 -12.69 -9.34
N ILE A 301 -7.64 -13.69 -8.56
CA ILE A 301 -6.95 -13.56 -7.29
C ILE A 301 -5.49 -13.91 -7.47
N GLY A 302 -4.62 -13.08 -6.91
CA GLY A 302 -3.20 -13.40 -6.83
C GLY A 302 -2.56 -12.93 -5.54
N SER A 303 -1.33 -13.39 -5.34
CA SER A 303 -0.47 -13.01 -4.23
C SER A 303 0.97 -12.89 -4.71
N PHE A 304 1.77 -12.08 -4.02
CA PHE A 304 3.21 -11.96 -4.28
C PHE A 304 4.04 -12.90 -3.40
#